data_AF-A0AB38D8M3-F1
#
_entry.id   AF-A0AB38D8M3-F1
#
_cell.length_a   1.000
_cell.length_b   1.000
_cell.length_c   1.000
_cell.angle_alpha   90.00
_cell.angle_beta   90.00
_cell.angle_gamma   90.00
#
_symmetry.space_group_name_H-M   'P 1'
#
loop_
_entity.id
_entity.type
_entity.pdbx_description
1 polymer ?
#
loop_
_entity_poly.entity_id
_entity_poly.type
_entity_poly.pdbx_seq_one_letter_code
_entity_poly.pdbx_strand_id
1 'polypeptide(L)'
;MGKWVGVGCLVLVGFSLLDGQYALMGVLMLAGAGLAVFFSVRGSGGSRTHAMPTRPGQLASARYDAREELASAERSAARLVNSARADAEAEGREALRAVMQFLSQEARWVA
;
A
#
# COMPACT_ATOMS: atom_id res chain seq x y z
N MET A 1 0.57 18.85 7.69
CA MET A 1 -0.81 19.25 7.34
C MET A 1 -1.33 18.62 6.04
N GLY A 2 -0.50 18.30 5.04
CA GLY A 2 -0.95 17.74 3.74
C GLY A 2 -1.64 16.35 3.77
N LYS A 3 -1.44 15.54 4.82
CA LYS A 3 -2.08 14.21 4.91
C LYS A 3 -3.61 14.25 4.91
N TRP A 4 -4.19 15.28 5.50
CA TRP A 4 -5.65 15.47 5.56
C TRP A 4 -6.23 15.96 4.23
N VAL A 5 -5.43 16.67 3.44
CA VAL A 5 -5.80 17.11 2.09
C VAL A 5 -5.92 15.91 1.16
N GLY A 6 -4.94 14.99 1.19
CA GLY A 6 -5.00 13.75 0.40
C GLY A 6 -6.20 12.86 0.75
N VAL A 7 -6.49 12.71 2.04
CA VAL A 7 -7.69 12.00 2.52
C VAL A 7 -8.98 12.66 2.02
N GLY A 8 -9.08 14.00 2.14
CA GLY A 8 -10.26 14.74 1.69
C GLY A 8 -10.52 14.61 0.19
N CYS A 9 -9.47 14.69 -0.64
CA CYS A 9 -9.57 14.45 -2.08
C CYS A 9 -10.01 13.01 -2.38
N LEU A 10 -9.49 12.01 -1.67
CA LEU A 10 -9.84 10.61 -1.91
C LEU A 10 -11.31 10.31 -1.57
N VAL A 11 -11.85 10.93 -0.50
CA VAL A 11 -13.27 10.83 -0.13
C VAL A 11 -14.16 11.51 -1.17
N LEU A 12 -13.80 12.72 -1.62
CA LEU A 12 -14.55 13.46 -2.64
C LEU A 12 -14.57 12.72 -3.99
N VAL A 13 -13.44 12.15 -4.40
CA VAL A 13 -13.33 11.34 -5.62
C VAL A 13 -14.16 10.06 -5.51
N GLY A 14 -14.10 9.36 -4.37
CA GLY A 14 -14.91 8.16 -4.14
C GLY A 14 -16.42 8.44 -4.16
N PHE A 15 -16.84 9.57 -3.57
CA PHE A 15 -18.25 10.00 -3.57
C PHE A 15 -18.73 10.41 -4.97
N SER A 16 -17.87 11.05 -5.78
CA SER A 16 -18.19 11.43 -7.15
C SER A 16 -18.33 10.24 -8.11
N LEU A 17 -17.77 9.07 -7.76
CA LEU A 17 -17.83 7.85 -8.57
C LEU A 17 -19.02 6.94 -8.24
N LEU A 18 -19.77 7.25 -7.17
CA LEU A 18 -20.90 6.45 -6.69
C LEU A 18 -22.17 6.56 -7.56
N ASP A 19 -22.33 7.65 -8.31
CA ASP A 19 -23.54 7.93 -9.10
C ASP A 19 -23.45 7.45 -10.57
N GLY A 20 -22.48 6.60 -10.89
CA GLY A 20 -22.21 6.16 -12.27
C GLY A 20 -21.90 4.66 -12.41
N GLN A 21 -21.58 4.24 -13.64
CA GLN A 21 -21.22 2.86 -14.02
C GLN A 21 -20.04 2.27 -13.24
N TYR A 22 -19.31 3.12 -12.51
CA TYR A 22 -18.12 2.79 -11.72
C TYR A 22 -18.38 2.79 -10.21
N ALA A 23 -19.63 2.64 -9.77
CA ALA A 23 -20.01 2.64 -8.36
C ALA A 23 -19.19 1.66 -7.50
N LEU A 24 -18.81 0.50 -8.05
CA LEU A 24 -17.93 -0.47 -7.38
C LEU A 24 -16.54 0.12 -7.08
N MET A 25 -15.97 0.87 -8.03
CA MET A 25 -14.69 1.57 -7.82
C MET A 25 -14.82 2.76 -6.88
N GLY A 26 -15.97 3.43 -6.87
CA GLY A 26 -16.30 4.45 -5.87
C GLY A 26 -16.26 3.90 -4.45
N VAL A 27 -16.86 2.72 -4.23
CA VAL A 27 -16.84 2.03 -2.92
C VAL A 27 -15.42 1.60 -2.52
N LEU A 28 -14.62 1.08 -3.46
CA LEU A 28 -13.22 0.69 -3.20
C LEU A 28 -12.35 1.90 -2.81
N MET A 29 -12.51 3.03 -3.50
CA MET A 29 -11.81 4.29 -3.16
C MET A 29 -12.21 4.81 -1.78
N LEU A 30 -13.50 4.73 -1.43
CA LEU A 30 -13.99 5.11 -0.10
C LEU A 30 -13.49 4.17 1.00
N ALA A 31 -13.45 2.87 0.75
CA ALA A 31 -12.86 1.90 1.67
C ALA A 31 -11.36 2.18 1.90
N GLY A 32 -10.62 2.48 0.83
CA GLY A 32 -9.21 2.90 0.92
C GLY A 32 -9.01 4.19 1.71
N ALA A 33 -9.89 5.18 1.52
CA ALA A 33 -9.88 6.42 2.28
C ALA A 33 -10.16 6.21 3.77
N GLY A 34 -11.16 5.40 4.10
CA GLY A 34 -11.47 5.02 5.47
C GLY A 34 -10.30 4.30 6.14
N LEU A 35 -9.63 3.40 5.42
CA LEU A 35 -8.45 2.69 5.90
C LEU A 35 -7.28 3.66 6.17
N ALA A 36 -7.03 4.60 5.26
CA ALA A 36 -5.97 5.61 5.42
C ALA A 36 -6.21 6.52 6.63
N VAL A 37 -7.47 6.90 6.89
CA VAL A 37 -7.87 7.65 8.09
C VAL A 37 -7.66 6.82 9.34
N PHE A 38 -8.10 5.55 9.34
CA PHE A 38 -7.96 4.65 10.47
C PHE A 38 -6.49 4.47 10.87
N PHE A 39 -5.60 4.22 9.89
CA PHE A 39 -4.17 4.13 10.14
C PHE A 39 -3.54 5.48 10.54
N SER A 40 -4.03 6.60 10.00
CA SER A 40 -3.54 7.93 10.38
C SER A 40 -3.91 8.32 11.82
N VAL A 41 -5.09 7.93 12.29
CA VAL A 41 -5.54 8.15 13.67
C VAL A 41 -4.82 7.19 14.62
N ARG A 42 -4.70 5.91 14.25
CA ARG A 42 -4.04 4.89 15.08
C ARG A 42 -2.53 5.11 15.19
N GLY A 43 -1.86 5.53 14.11
CA GLY A 43 -0.42 5.82 14.12
C GLY A 43 -0.05 7.13 14.83
N SER A 44 -1.02 8.04 15.04
CA SER A 44 -0.80 9.33 15.70
C SER A 44 -0.58 9.22 17.22
N GLY A 45 -0.84 8.06 17.84
CA GLY A 45 -0.72 7.85 19.28
C GLY A 45 0.67 7.40 19.77
N GLY A 46 1.56 6.97 18.87
CA GLY A 46 2.79 6.25 19.27
C GLY A 46 4.02 7.10 19.59
N SER A 47 4.04 8.39 19.22
CA SER A 47 5.26 9.23 19.29
C SER A 47 5.30 10.21 20.47
N ARG A 48 4.42 10.04 21.46
CA ARG A 48 4.44 10.83 22.70
C ARG A 48 4.79 9.94 23.88
N THR A 49 5.98 9.37 23.87
CA THR A 49 6.60 8.84 25.08
C THR A 49 6.94 10.02 25.98
N HIS A 50 6.12 10.25 27.03
CA HIS A 50 6.51 11.06 28.17
C HIS A 50 7.76 10.42 28.79
N ALA A 51 8.94 10.90 28.42
CA ALA A 51 10.20 10.36 28.89
C ALA A 51 10.43 10.75 30.35
N MET A 52 10.33 9.76 31.24
CA MET A 52 10.97 9.80 32.56
C MET A 52 12.50 9.93 32.37
N PRO A 53 13.28 10.51 33.30
CA PRO A 53 14.73 10.66 33.13
C PRO A 53 15.38 9.28 33.09
N THR A 54 15.66 8.77 31.89
CA THR A 54 16.26 7.46 31.69
C THR A 54 17.77 7.56 31.88
N ARG A 55 18.35 6.66 32.70
CA ARG A 55 19.79 6.59 32.92
C ARG A 55 20.52 6.28 31.59
N PRO A 56 21.73 6.82 31.34
CA PRO A 56 22.41 6.75 30.04
C PRO A 56 22.60 5.34 29.47
N GLY A 57 22.69 4.30 30.30
CA GLY A 57 22.75 2.91 29.84
C GLY A 57 21.45 2.38 29.22
N GLN A 58 20.29 2.83 29.71
CA GLN A 58 18.97 2.43 29.20
C GLN A 58 18.66 3.08 27.85
N LEU A 59 19.22 4.26 27.58
CA LEU A 59 19.14 4.94 26.28
C LEU A 59 20.01 4.25 25.21
N ALA A 60 21.13 3.65 25.61
CA ALA A 60 22.01 2.93 24.69
C ALA A 60 21.38 1.60 24.25
N SER A 61 20.81 0.83 25.17
CA SER A 61 20.08 -0.42 24.85
C SER A 61 18.85 -0.13 23.99
N ALA A 62 18.03 0.86 24.35
CA ALA A 62 16.84 1.21 23.57
C ALA A 62 17.16 1.64 22.13
N ARG A 63 18.32 2.28 21.89
CA ARG A 63 18.78 2.62 20.53
C ARG A 63 19.26 1.41 19.75
N TYR A 64 19.86 0.44 20.43
CA TYR A 64 20.30 -0.80 19.81
C TYR A 64 19.08 -1.63 19.39
N ASP A 65 18.14 -1.83 20.31
CA ASP A 65 16.90 -2.59 20.07
C ASP A 65 16.08 -1.96 18.93
N ALA A 66 15.93 -0.64 18.93
CA ALA A 66 15.23 0.07 17.85
C ALA A 66 15.92 -0.07 16.48
N ARG A 67 17.26 -0.13 16.44
CA ARG A 67 18.01 -0.35 15.18
C ARG A 67 17.87 -1.78 14.69
N GLU A 68 17.88 -2.74 15.58
CA GLU A 68 17.68 -4.15 15.24
C GLU A 68 16.26 -4.39 14.70
N GLU A 69 15.25 -3.80 15.35
CA GLU A 69 13.86 -3.87 14.90
C GLU A 69 13.70 -3.21 13.52
N LEU A 70 14.29 -2.03 13.31
CA LEU A 70 14.27 -1.35 12.00
C LEU A 70 14.93 -2.20 10.91
N ALA A 71 16.11 -2.75 11.18
CA ALA A 71 16.81 -3.60 10.22
C ALA A 71 16.04 -4.91 9.92
N SER A 72 15.28 -5.42 10.89
CA SER A 72 14.39 -6.58 10.68
C SER A 72 13.20 -6.22 9.79
N ALA A 73 12.60 -5.05 10.02
CA ALA A 73 11.47 -4.54 9.28
C ALA A 73 11.85 -4.23 7.82
N GLU A 74 13.01 -3.59 7.60
CA GLU A 74 13.54 -3.31 6.26
C GLU A 74 13.77 -4.59 5.46
N ARG A 75 14.37 -5.62 6.08
CA ARG A 75 14.55 -6.94 5.42
C ARG A 75 13.20 -7.59 5.09
N SER A 76 12.22 -7.45 5.96
CA SER A 76 10.87 -7.97 5.71
C SER A 76 10.19 -7.26 4.54
N ALA A 77 10.26 -5.93 4.53
CA ALA A 77 9.73 -5.10 3.44
C ALA A 77 10.40 -5.42 2.10
N ALA A 78 11.72 -5.59 2.08
CA ALA A 78 12.46 -5.97 0.88
C ALA A 78 12.00 -7.33 0.33
N ARG A 79 11.76 -8.32 1.20
CA ARG A 79 11.20 -9.62 0.79
C ARG A 79 9.81 -9.48 0.17
N LEU A 80 8.93 -8.70 0.79
CA LEU A 80 7.57 -8.47 0.29
C LEU A 80 7.55 -7.76 -1.07
N VAL A 81 8.41 -6.75 -1.25
CA VAL A 81 8.51 -6.04 -2.54
C VAL A 81 9.03 -6.97 -3.63
N ASN A 82 10.04 -7.79 -3.32
CA ASN A 82 10.58 -8.75 -4.27
C ASN A 82 9.57 -9.84 -4.64
N SER A 83 8.80 -10.35 -3.70
CA SER A 83 7.75 -11.33 -4.00
C SER A 83 6.64 -10.72 -4.86
N ALA A 84 6.16 -9.52 -4.50
CA ALA A 84 5.13 -8.83 -5.28
C ALA A 84 5.59 -8.53 -6.72
N ARG A 85 6.88 -8.19 -6.89
CA ARG A 85 7.47 -8.01 -8.22
C ARG A 85 7.48 -9.32 -9.02
N ALA A 86 7.90 -10.42 -8.40
CA ALA A 86 7.93 -11.73 -9.05
C ALA A 86 6.53 -12.18 -9.49
N ASP A 87 5.52 -11.93 -8.65
CA ASP A 87 4.12 -12.22 -8.96
C ASP A 87 3.63 -11.38 -10.14
N ALA A 88 3.90 -10.07 -10.14
CA ALA A 88 3.54 -9.19 -11.25
C ALA A 88 4.24 -9.57 -12.56
N GLU A 89 5.50 -9.99 -12.52
CA GLU A 89 6.23 -10.49 -13.69
C GLU A 89 5.67 -11.84 -14.19
N ALA A 90 5.12 -12.68 -13.31
CA ALA A 90 4.43 -13.90 -13.70
C ALA A 90 3.10 -13.60 -14.38
N GLU A 91 2.26 -12.76 -13.75
CA GLU A 91 0.96 -12.35 -14.28
C GLU A 91 1.10 -11.62 -15.63
N GLY A 92 2.09 -10.73 -15.76
CA GLY A 92 2.37 -10.04 -17.02
C GLY A 92 2.76 -10.99 -18.16
N ARG A 93 3.52 -12.07 -17.86
CA ARG A 93 3.87 -13.09 -18.85
C ARG A 93 2.66 -13.92 -19.27
N GLU A 94 1.77 -14.23 -18.34
CA GLU A 94 0.52 -14.94 -18.64
C GLU A 94 -0.43 -14.10 -19.49
N ALA A 95 -0.60 -12.82 -19.13
CA ALA A 95 -1.39 -11.87 -19.92
C ALA A 95 -0.85 -11.72 -21.35
N LEU A 96 0.48 -11.58 -21.51
CA LEU A 96 1.11 -11.52 -22.84
C LEU A 96 0.82 -12.80 -23.65
N ARG A 97 0.93 -13.98 -23.02
CA ARG A 97 0.65 -15.26 -23.67
C ARG A 97 -0.81 -15.35 -24.11
N ALA A 98 -1.75 -14.92 -23.27
CA ALA A 98 -3.17 -14.90 -23.58
C ALA A 98 -3.48 -13.98 -24.78
N VAL A 99 -2.89 -12.78 -24.82
CA VAL A 99 -3.04 -11.85 -25.94
C VAL A 99 -2.47 -12.45 -27.24
N MET A 100 -1.28 -13.06 -27.19
CA MET A 100 -0.69 -13.71 -28.37
C MET A 100 -1.56 -14.87 -28.88
N GLN A 101 -2.16 -15.64 -27.97
CA GLN A 101 -3.09 -16.70 -28.34
C GLN A 101 -4.37 -16.13 -28.98
N PHE A 102 -4.93 -15.06 -28.44
CA PHE A 102 -6.08 -14.37 -29.01
C PHE A 102 -5.79 -13.85 -30.44
N LEU A 103 -4.68 -13.14 -30.63
CA LEU A 103 -4.26 -12.62 -31.94
C LEU A 103 -4.06 -13.75 -32.97
N SER A 104 -3.53 -14.90 -32.55
CA SER A 104 -3.34 -16.06 -33.42
C SER A 104 -4.66 -16.70 -33.91
N GLN A 105 -5.76 -16.52 -33.16
CA GLN A 105 -7.09 -16.98 -33.54
C GLN A 105 -7.78 -15.98 -34.47
N GLU A 106 -7.60 -14.68 -34.25
CA GLU A 106 -8.16 -13.62 -35.11
C GLU A 106 -7.55 -13.57 -36.51
N ALA A 107 -6.24 -13.79 -36.64
CA ALA A 107 -5.56 -13.85 -37.94
C ALA A 107 -6.14 -14.89 -38.90
N ARG A 108 -6.89 -15.87 -38.39
CA ARG A 108 -7.55 -16.92 -39.18
C ARG A 108 -8.84 -16.49 -39.85
N TRP A 109 -9.49 -15.43 -39.37
CA TRP A 109 -10.78 -14.95 -39.91
C TRP A 109 -10.63 -13.83 -40.95
N VAL A 110 -9.41 -13.31 -41.13
CA VAL A 110 -9.09 -12.24 -42.10
C VAL A 110 -8.48 -12.80 -43.40
N ALA A 111 -8.07 -14.08 -43.43
CA ALA A 111 -7.56 -14.79 -44.60
C ALA A 111 -8.65 -15.65 -45.25
#